data_AF-A0A9E3SFE1-F1
#
_entry.id   AF-A0A9E3SFE1-F1
#
_cell.length_a   1.000
_cell.length_b   1.000
_cell.length_c   1.000
_cell.angle_alpha   90.00
_cell.angle_beta   90.00
_cell.angle_gamma   90.00
#
_symmetry.space_group_name_H-M   'P 1'
#
loop_
_entity.id
_entity.type
_entity.pdbx_description
1 polymer ?
#
loop_
_entity_poly.entity_id
_entity_poly.type
_entity_poly.pdbx_seq_one_letter_code
_entity_poly.pdbx_strand_id
1 'polypeptide(L)' 'MSKNALIQYVEDQVTMKDFPAFKAGDTITVTYKIIEGSKERLQKFQGVVLQ' A
#
# COMPACT_ATOMS: atom_id res chain seq x y z
N MET A 1 26.28 -14.63 2.85
CA MET A 1 25.13 -13.72 3.06
C MET A 1 23.97 -14.56 3.60
N SER A 2 23.37 -14.19 4.73
CA SER A 2 22.19 -14.89 5.23
C SER A 2 20.99 -14.60 4.33
N LYS A 3 20.04 -15.54 4.24
CA LYS A 3 18.80 -15.38 3.44
C LYS A 3 18.04 -14.08 3.78
N ASN A 4 18.04 -13.69 5.06
CA ASN A 4 17.40 -12.46 5.53
C ASN A 4 18.07 -11.19 4.99
N ALA A 5 19.41 -11.19 4.85
CA ALA A 5 20.13 -10.04 4.31
C ALA A 5 19.82 -9.79 2.82
N LEU A 6 19.51 -10.85 2.07
CA LEU A 6 19.12 -10.73 0.66
C LEU A 6 17.69 -10.20 0.52
N ILE A 7 16.78 -10.58 1.43
CA ILE A 7 15.40 -10.07 1.44
C ILE A 7 15.40 -8.57 1.76
N GLN A 8 16.10 -8.15 2.81
CA GLN A 8 16.21 -6.75 3.19
C GLN A 8 16.80 -5.90 2.04
N TYR A 9 17.85 -6.40 1.39
CA TYR A 9 18.46 -5.71 0.25
C TYR A 9 17.45 -5.46 -0.88
N VAL A 10 16.54 -6.39 -1.15
CA VAL A 10 15.50 -6.22 -2.18
C VAL A 10 14.39 -5.27 -1.71
N GLU A 11 13.99 -5.34 -0.44
CA GLU A 11 12.99 -4.44 0.15
C GLU A 11 13.45 -2.97 0.12
N ASP A 12 14.74 -2.72 0.40
CA ASP A 12 15.33 -1.38 0.38
C ASP A 12 15.39 -0.76 -1.04
N GLN A 13 15.33 -1.58 -2.09
CA GLN A 13 15.26 -1.09 -3.48
C GLN A 13 13.84 -0.64 -3.89
N VAL A 14 12.81 -1.01 -3.10
CA VAL A 14 11.45 -0.57 -3.34
C VAL A 14 11.23 0.76 -2.62
N THR A 15 10.81 1.79 -3.34
CA THR A 15 10.45 3.08 -2.73
C THR A 15 9.30 2.88 -1.75
N MET A 16 9.61 2.93 -0.46
CA MET A 16 8.61 3.02 0.60
C MET A 16 7.80 4.30 0.38
N LYS A 17 6.51 4.13 0.13
CA LYS A 17 5.57 5.26 0.07
C LYS A 17 5.26 5.67 1.51
N ASP A 18 5.51 6.93 1.83
CA ASP A 18 5.19 7.48 3.13
C ASP A 18 3.66 7.62 3.26
N PHE A 19 3.07 6.82 4.15
CA PHE A 19 1.63 6.79 4.41
C PHE A 19 1.39 7.12 5.88
N PRO A 20 0.26 7.77 6.21
CA PRO A 20 -0.08 8.01 7.61
C PRO A 20 -0.22 6.68 8.36
N ALA A 21 0.25 6.64 9.61
CA ALA A 21 0.00 5.52 10.49
C ALA A 21 -1.51 5.42 10.80
N PHE A 22 -2.03 4.20 10.79
CA PHE A 22 -3.42 3.88 11.15
C PHE A 22 -3.45 2.58 11.94
N LYS A 23 -4.56 2.33 12.64
CA LYS A 23 -4.79 1.10 13.42
C LYS A 23 -6.18 0.53 13.16
N ALA A 24 -6.37 -0.72 13.58
CA ALA A 24 -7.69 -1.34 13.59
C ALA A 24 -8.71 -0.46 14.33
N GLY A 25 -9.88 -0.29 13.73
CA GLY A 25 -10.96 0.59 14.17
C GLY A 25 -10.97 1.98 13.52
N ASP A 26 -9.87 2.42 12.90
CA ASP A 26 -9.85 3.73 12.25
C ASP A 26 -10.70 3.73 10.96
N THR A 27 -11.41 4.84 10.70
CA THR A 27 -12.08 5.04 9.41
C THR A 27 -11.16 5.81 8.48
N ILE A 28 -10.75 5.18 7.38
CA ILE A 28 -9.81 5.75 6.41
C ILE A 28 -10.43 5.85 5.02
N THR A 29 -9.87 6.74 4.19
CA THR A 29 -10.18 6.80 2.76
C THR A 29 -8.94 6.46 1.96
N VAL A 30 -9.00 5.39 1.15
CA VAL A 30 -7.92 4.96 0.27
C VAL A 30 -8.27 5.33 -1.16
N THR A 31 -7.32 5.94 -1.88
CA THR A 31 -7.46 6.19 -3.31
C THR A 31 -6.70 5.13 -4.08
N TYR A 32 -7.41 4.33 -4.87
CA TYR A 32 -6.83 3.25 -5.67
C TYR A 32 -6.86 3.60 -7.16
N LYS A 33 -5.79 3.27 -7.87
CA LYS A 33 -5.75 3.35 -9.33
C LYS A 33 -6.33 2.06 -9.92
N ILE A 34 -7.41 2.19 -10.67
CA ILE A 34 -8.07 1.08 -11.36
C ILE A 34 -7.74 1.20 -12.84
N ILE A 35 -7.27 0.09 -13.41
CA ILE A 35 -6.92 -0.03 -14.84
C ILE A 35 -7.83 -1.10 -15.44
N GLU A 36 -8.66 -0.68 -16.39
CA GLU A 36 -9.66 -1.52 -17.07
C GLU A 36 -9.35 -1.47 -18.58
N GLY A 37 -8.47 -2.38 -19.03
CA GLY A 37 -7.94 -2.37 -20.40
C GLY A 37 -7.08 -1.14 -20.63
N SER A 38 -7.51 -0.25 -21.54
CA SER A 38 -6.84 1.02 -21.85
C SER A 38 -7.34 2.22 -21.03
N LYS A 39 -8.35 2.03 -20.18
CA LYS A 39 -8.90 3.10 -19.34
C LYS A 39 -8.28 3.04 -17.95
N GLU A 40 -7.92 4.21 -17.42
CA GLU A 40 -7.41 4.35 -16.06
C GLU A 40 -8.25 5.37 -15.29
N ARG A 41 -8.58 5.04 -14.03
CA ARG A 41 -9.31 5.95 -13.14
C ARG A 41 -8.82 5.81 -11.70
N LEU A 42 -8.86 6.91 -10.95
CA LEU A 42 -8.66 6.89 -9.50
C LEU A 42 -10.02 6.76 -8.81
N GLN A 43 -10.17 5.75 -7.97
CA GLN A 43 -11.39 5.55 -7.18
C GLN A 43 -11.08 5.64 -5.69
N LYS A 44 -11.91 6.38 -4.96
CA LYS A 44 -11.83 6.49 -3.49
C LYS A 44 -12.72 5.43 -2.85
N PHE A 45 -12.20 4.77 -1.82
CA PHE A 45 -12.92 3.84 -0.97
C PHE A 45 -12.77 4.27 0.49
N GLN A 46 -13.89 4.42 1.20
CA GLN A 46 -13.90 4.76 2.62
C GLN A 46 -14.43 3.58 3.42
N GLY A 47 -13.78 3.26 4.53
CA GLY A 47 -14.18 2.15 5.39
C GLY A 47 -13.40 2.09 6.69
N VAL A 48 -13.76 1.12 7.54
CA VAL A 48 -13.11 0.86 8.82
C VAL A 48 -11.99 -0.17 8.63
N VAL A 49 -10.80 0.10 9.19
CA VAL A 49 -9.69 -0.86 9.23
C VAL A 49 -10.03 -1.97 10.22
N LEU A 50 -9.98 -3.23 9.80
CA LEU A 50 -10.38 -4.37 10.65
C LEU A 50 -9.19 -5.05 11.34
N GLN A 51 -8.04 -5.16 10.67
CA GLN A 51 -6.88 -5.91 11.14
C GLN A 51 -5.58 -5.20 10.76
#